data_AF-A0A925JNP4-F1
#
_entry.id   AF-A0A925JNP4-F1
#
_cell.length_a   1.000
_cell.length_b   1.000
_cell.length_c   1.000
_cell.angle_alpha   90.00
_cell.angle_beta   90.00
_cell.angle_gamma   90.00
#
_symmetry.space_group_name_H-M   'P 1'
#
loop_
_entity.id
_entity.type
_entity.pdbx_description
1 polymer ?
#
loop_
_entity_poly.entity_id
_entity_poly.type
_entity_poly.pdbx_seq_one_letter_code
_entity_poly.pdbx_strand_id
1 'polypeptide(L)'
;MLSRVANSIYWMNRYVERAENYARFISVNFNLSLDLPPEVPEQWKPLVIATADDELFRQRYDNPDRENVVYFMTFDPQNPNSILNNLFYARENARSIRESISKEMWEHINQFYWKVKNAAQSRNQDLNSFQAFFNEVKMGSQLFFGIVDSTITRSEGWHFGRLGRFLERADKTSRCVDVKYFLVLPSVEAVGSPLDILQWSAVLKSASAYNMFRQQYNVIRPAHIVEFLLLDRRFPRAVMYCIRQAELSL
;
A
#
# COMPACT_ATOMS: atom_id res chain seq x y z
N MET A 1 8.78 17.77 22.16
CA MET A 1 9.61 17.34 21.00
C MET A 1 9.84 18.51 20.03
N LEU A 2 10.99 18.61 19.33
CA LEU A 2 11.17 19.62 18.27
C LEU A 2 10.26 19.30 17.06
N SER A 3 9.59 20.32 16.51
CA SER A 3 8.63 20.17 15.39
C SER A 3 9.22 19.39 14.19
N ARG A 4 10.50 19.60 13.87
CA ARG A 4 11.20 18.88 12.81
C ARG A 4 11.30 17.37 13.07
N VAL A 5 11.57 16.96 14.31
CA VAL A 5 11.70 15.55 14.68
C VAL A 5 10.35 14.85 14.55
N ALA A 6 9.29 15.47 15.09
CA ALA A 6 7.92 14.99 14.95
C ALA A 6 7.52 14.80 13.49
N ASN A 7 7.77 15.81 12.64
CA ASN A 7 7.48 15.76 11.21
C ASN A 7 8.24 14.63 10.50
N SER A 8 9.52 14.42 10.81
CA SER A 8 10.30 13.33 10.22
C SER A 8 9.79 11.94 10.65
N ILE A 9 9.40 11.76 11.92
CA ILE A 9 8.81 10.49 12.38
C ILE A 9 7.47 10.23 11.70
N TYR A 10 6.60 11.25 11.63
CA TYR A 10 5.31 11.17 10.98
C TYR A 10 5.43 10.73 9.51
N TRP A 11 6.25 11.44 8.73
CA TRP A 11 6.41 11.14 7.31
C TRP A 11 7.16 9.84 7.05
N MET A 12 8.17 9.49 7.84
CA MET A 12 8.84 8.19 7.75
C MET A 12 7.84 7.04 7.83
N ASN A 13 6.94 7.07 8.81
CA ASN A 13 5.93 6.01 8.99
C ASN A 13 4.89 6.02 7.85
N ARG A 14 4.49 7.20 7.34
CA ARG A 14 3.62 7.30 6.15
C ARG A 14 4.26 6.68 4.92
N TYR A 15 5.52 7.00 4.64
CA TYR A 15 6.21 6.49 3.45
C TYR A 15 6.40 4.97 3.49
N VAL A 16 6.72 4.39 4.65
CA VAL A 16 6.82 2.93 4.79
C VAL A 16 5.44 2.26 4.59
N GLU A 17 4.38 2.79 5.20
CA GLU A 17 3.02 2.26 4.99
C GLU A 17 2.58 2.40 3.51
N ARG A 18 2.93 3.51 2.84
CA ARG A 18 2.64 3.72 1.41
C ARG A 18 3.35 2.70 0.51
N ALA A 19 4.64 2.49 0.73
CA ALA A 19 5.44 1.52 -0.03
C ALA A 19 4.84 0.12 0.05
N GLU A 20 4.42 -0.29 1.25
CA GLU A 20 3.76 -1.58 1.48
C GLU A 20 2.40 -1.68 0.76
N ASN A 21 1.59 -0.62 0.82
CA ASN A 21 0.30 -0.58 0.13
C ASN A 21 0.46 -0.68 -1.40
N TYR A 22 1.45 0.01 -1.98
CA TYR A 22 1.72 -0.06 -3.43
C TYR A 22 2.18 -1.46 -3.84
N ALA A 23 3.11 -2.05 -3.09
CA ALA A 23 3.56 -3.42 -3.34
C ALA A 23 2.38 -4.41 -3.30
N ARG A 24 1.45 -4.23 -2.37
CA ARG A 24 0.25 -5.06 -2.31
C ARG A 24 -0.69 -4.83 -3.48
N PHE A 25 -0.97 -3.59 -3.85
CA PHE A 25 -1.87 -3.27 -4.96
C PHE A 25 -1.39 -3.88 -6.27
N ILE A 26 -0.10 -3.71 -6.58
CA ILE A 26 0.51 -4.26 -7.78
C ILE A 26 0.47 -5.80 -7.74
N SER A 27 0.88 -6.41 -6.63
CA SER A 27 0.88 -7.87 -6.42
C SER A 27 -0.51 -8.49 -6.56
N VAL A 28 -1.54 -7.85 -6.02
CA VAL A 28 -2.94 -8.30 -6.11
C VAL A 28 -3.49 -8.14 -7.52
N ASN A 29 -3.23 -7.00 -8.17
CA ASN A 29 -3.69 -6.75 -9.54
C ASN A 29 -3.03 -7.70 -10.54
N PHE A 30 -1.75 -8.02 -10.34
CA PHE A 30 -1.07 -9.01 -11.14
C PHE A 30 -1.75 -10.38 -11.04
N ASN A 31 -2.04 -10.85 -9.82
CA ASN A 31 -2.76 -12.12 -9.64
C ASN A 31 -4.17 -12.06 -10.24
N LEU A 32 -4.88 -10.93 -10.05
CA LEU A 32 -6.18 -10.71 -10.68
C LEU A 32 -6.07 -10.85 -12.20
N SER A 33 -5.05 -10.24 -12.84
CA SER A 33 -4.86 -10.31 -14.28
C SER A 33 -4.63 -11.72 -14.82
N LEU A 34 -4.06 -12.62 -14.01
CA LEU A 34 -3.90 -14.03 -14.36
C LEU A 34 -5.20 -14.82 -14.22
N ASP A 35 -6.10 -14.39 -13.32
CA ASP A 35 -7.39 -15.02 -13.05
C ASP A 35 -8.52 -14.50 -13.96
N LEU A 36 -8.26 -13.48 -14.80
CA LEU A 36 -9.26 -12.91 -15.70
C LEU A 36 -9.60 -13.86 -16.87
N PRO A 37 -10.87 -13.90 -17.31
CA PRO A 37 -11.22 -14.57 -18.57
C PRO A 37 -10.47 -13.96 -19.77
N PRO A 38 -10.13 -14.74 -20.81
CA PRO A 38 -9.37 -14.26 -21.98
C PRO A 38 -9.98 -13.04 -22.69
N GLU A 39 -11.29 -12.86 -22.59
CA GLU A 39 -12.03 -11.78 -23.24
C GLU A 39 -11.99 -10.47 -22.43
N VAL A 40 -11.54 -10.51 -21.18
CA VAL A 40 -11.49 -9.33 -20.29
C VAL A 40 -10.07 -8.77 -20.31
N PRO A 41 -9.86 -7.53 -20.79
CA PRO A 41 -8.54 -6.93 -20.82
C PRO A 41 -8.03 -6.66 -19.40
N GLU A 42 -6.71 -6.70 -19.24
CA GLU A 42 -6.07 -6.32 -17.98
C GLU A 42 -6.31 -4.86 -17.66
N GLN A 43 -6.61 -4.55 -16.39
CA GLN A 43 -6.95 -3.21 -15.95
C GLN A 43 -5.85 -2.66 -15.02
N TRP A 44 -4.82 -2.03 -15.58
CA TRP A 44 -3.72 -1.43 -14.82
C TRP A 44 -3.92 0.04 -14.49
N LYS A 45 -4.61 0.79 -15.36
CA LYS A 45 -4.95 2.21 -15.13
C LYS A 45 -5.65 2.49 -13.79
N PRO A 46 -6.61 1.66 -13.32
CA PRO A 46 -7.25 1.89 -12.04
C PRO A 46 -6.28 1.99 -10.86
N LEU A 47 -5.12 1.31 -10.90
CA LEU A 47 -4.11 1.44 -9.84
C LEU A 47 -3.49 2.84 -9.78
N VAL A 48 -3.18 3.42 -10.93
CA VAL A 48 -2.59 4.77 -11.03
C VAL A 48 -3.59 5.83 -10.56
N ILE A 49 -4.87 5.66 -10.90
CA ILE A 49 -5.96 6.53 -10.45
C ILE A 49 -6.13 6.42 -8.93
N ALA A 50 -6.18 5.19 -8.41
CA ALA A 50 -6.32 4.90 -6.98
C ALA A 50 -5.23 5.56 -6.14
N THR A 51 -4.02 5.70 -6.70
CA THR A 51 -2.90 6.32 -6.02
C THR A 51 -2.81 7.83 -6.22
N ALA A 52 -3.75 8.42 -6.97
CA ALA A 52 -3.80 9.82 -7.35
C ALA A 52 -2.56 10.28 -8.14
N ASP A 53 -1.99 9.39 -8.96
CA ASP A 53 -0.77 9.65 -9.74
C ASP A 53 -1.05 9.79 -11.27
N ASP A 54 -2.32 9.82 -11.70
CA ASP A 54 -2.73 9.74 -13.11
C ASP A 54 -2.26 10.92 -13.98
N GLU A 55 -2.21 12.13 -13.42
CA GLU A 55 -1.69 13.30 -14.14
C GLU A 55 -0.19 13.14 -14.44
N LEU A 56 0.60 12.78 -13.43
CA LEU A 56 2.04 12.56 -13.57
C LEU A 56 2.33 11.37 -14.49
N PHE A 57 1.53 10.31 -14.41
CA PHE A 57 1.67 9.16 -15.30
C PHE A 57 1.48 9.56 -16.77
N ARG A 58 0.41 10.29 -17.09
CA ARG A 58 0.09 10.73 -18.46
C ARG A 58 1.14 11.67 -19.06
N GLN A 59 1.89 12.40 -18.23
CA GLN A 59 3.00 13.24 -18.70
C GLN A 59 4.24 12.42 -19.12
N ARG A 60 4.31 11.15 -18.73
CA ARG A 60 5.54 10.34 -18.81
C ARG A 60 5.39 9.07 -19.64
N TYR A 61 4.19 8.52 -19.69
CA TYR A 61 3.88 7.25 -20.33
C TYR A 61 2.68 7.41 -21.25
N ASP A 62 2.80 6.86 -22.46
CA ASP A 62 1.75 6.95 -23.48
C ASP A 62 0.54 6.06 -23.13
N ASN A 63 0.80 4.88 -22.56
CA ASN A 63 -0.23 3.87 -22.29
C ASN A 63 -0.11 3.29 -20.87
N PRO A 64 -1.24 3.07 -20.18
CA PRO A 64 -1.28 2.44 -18.86
C PRO A 64 -1.27 0.91 -18.98
N ASP A 65 -0.27 0.35 -19.67
CA ASP A 65 -0.04 -1.10 -19.73
C ASP A 65 0.66 -1.61 -18.46
N ARG A 66 0.76 -2.94 -18.36
CA ARG A 66 1.38 -3.63 -17.23
C ARG A 66 2.80 -3.11 -16.94
N GLU A 67 3.66 -3.05 -17.94
CA GLU A 67 5.07 -2.74 -17.77
C GLU A 67 5.26 -1.31 -17.27
N ASN A 68 4.57 -0.36 -17.92
CA ASN A 68 4.63 1.05 -17.58
C ASN A 68 4.08 1.33 -16.19
N VAL A 69 2.92 0.77 -15.82
CA VAL A 69 2.32 0.97 -14.49
C VAL A 69 3.16 0.33 -13.39
N VAL A 70 3.63 -0.91 -13.59
CA VAL A 70 4.48 -1.60 -12.62
C VAL A 70 5.77 -0.83 -12.40
N TYR A 71 6.45 -0.40 -13.47
CA TYR A 71 7.69 0.37 -13.35
C TYR A 71 7.44 1.74 -12.69
N PHE A 72 6.43 2.48 -13.13
CA PHE A 72 6.08 3.80 -12.60
C PHE A 72 5.82 3.78 -11.09
N MET A 73 5.04 2.81 -10.62
CA MET A 73 4.69 2.70 -9.20
C MET A 73 5.82 2.10 -8.35
N THR A 74 6.77 1.39 -8.96
CA THR A 74 7.81 0.65 -8.23
C THR A 74 9.15 1.38 -8.22
N PHE A 75 9.67 1.73 -9.40
CA PHE A 75 11.06 2.11 -9.61
C PHE A 75 11.27 3.48 -10.25
N ASP A 76 10.26 4.10 -10.88
CA ASP A 76 10.45 5.40 -11.54
C ASP A 76 10.91 6.46 -10.52
N PRO A 77 12.14 6.99 -10.65
CA PRO A 77 12.67 7.99 -9.73
C PRO A 77 11.98 9.35 -9.88
N GLN A 78 11.24 9.58 -10.96
CA GLN A 78 10.48 10.82 -11.16
C GLN A 78 9.05 10.73 -10.61
N ASN A 79 8.60 9.54 -10.17
CA ASN A 79 7.38 9.41 -9.38
C ASN A 79 7.72 9.54 -7.88
N PRO A 80 7.37 10.65 -7.19
CA PRO A 80 7.66 10.81 -5.77
C PRO A 80 7.00 9.74 -4.89
N ASN A 81 5.94 9.09 -5.38
CA ASN A 81 5.21 8.05 -4.69
C ASN A 81 5.65 6.63 -5.08
N SER A 82 6.68 6.45 -5.92
CA SER A 82 7.19 5.11 -6.23
C SER A 82 7.69 4.41 -4.96
N ILE A 83 7.65 3.07 -4.92
CA ILE A 83 8.18 2.30 -3.79
C ILE A 83 9.64 2.70 -3.49
N LEU A 84 10.45 2.88 -4.54
CA LEU A 84 11.82 3.37 -4.42
C LEU A 84 11.91 4.73 -3.71
N ASN A 85 11.14 5.73 -4.16
CA ASN A 85 11.19 7.08 -3.60
C ASN A 85 10.59 7.17 -2.20
N ASN A 86 9.50 6.44 -1.92
CA ASN A 86 8.96 6.35 -0.57
C ASN A 86 10.02 5.83 0.42
N LEU A 87 10.72 4.74 0.08
CA LEU A 87 11.77 4.19 0.95
C LEU A 87 13.00 5.11 1.04
N PHE A 88 13.33 5.82 -0.04
CA PHE A 88 14.35 6.87 -0.01
C PHE A 88 13.99 7.97 1.00
N TYR A 89 12.79 8.56 0.90
CA TYR A 89 12.37 9.63 1.82
C TYR A 89 12.21 9.13 3.25
N ALA A 90 11.74 7.91 3.45
CA ALA A 90 11.64 7.30 4.77
C ALA A 90 13.02 7.14 5.41
N ARG A 91 14.01 6.67 4.64
CA ARG A 91 15.41 6.59 5.07
C ARG A 91 16.00 7.95 5.36
N GLU A 92 15.77 8.96 4.52
CA GLU A 92 16.32 10.32 4.75
C GLU A 92 15.74 10.96 6.00
N ASN A 93 14.44 10.76 6.27
CA ASN A 93 13.83 11.15 7.53
C ASN A 93 14.55 10.46 8.70
N ALA A 94 14.65 9.13 8.69
CA ALA A 94 15.34 8.37 9.73
C ALA A 94 16.79 8.83 9.96
N ARG A 95 17.53 9.13 8.88
CA ARG A 95 18.92 9.60 8.92
C ARG A 95 19.05 10.90 9.69
N SER A 96 18.08 11.79 9.53
CA SER A 96 18.11 13.12 10.16
C SER A 96 17.75 13.12 11.66
N ILE A 97 17.18 12.02 12.16
CA ILE A 97 16.68 11.90 13.55
C ILE A 97 17.21 10.65 14.26
N ARG A 98 18.41 10.16 13.90
CA ARG A 98 18.97 8.91 14.46
C ARG A 98 19.01 8.87 15.99
N GLU A 99 19.12 10.02 16.63
CA GLU A 99 19.14 10.13 18.10
C GLU A 99 17.74 10.01 18.74
N SER A 100 16.68 10.08 17.94
CA SER A 100 15.27 10.01 18.37
C SER A 100 14.59 8.70 17.97
N ILE A 101 15.30 7.77 17.32
CA ILE A 101 14.81 6.45 16.91
C ILE A 101 15.77 5.37 17.42
N SER A 102 15.32 4.12 17.45
CA SER A 102 16.21 3.02 17.80
C SER A 102 17.23 2.75 16.68
N LYS A 103 18.35 2.13 17.06
CA LYS A 103 19.39 1.72 16.11
C LYS A 103 18.83 0.73 15.09
N GLU A 104 17.99 -0.19 15.55
CA GLU A 104 17.31 -1.22 14.76
C GLU A 104 16.39 -0.61 13.71
N MET A 105 15.65 0.45 14.04
CA MET A 105 14.83 1.19 13.07
C MET A 105 15.69 1.77 11.94
N TRP A 106 16.81 2.42 12.30
CA TRP A 106 17.73 3.01 11.33
C TRP A 106 18.39 1.95 10.43
N GLU A 107 18.90 0.87 11.03
CA GLU A 107 19.58 -0.19 10.28
C GLU A 107 18.64 -0.86 9.30
N HIS A 108 17.44 -1.22 9.75
CA HIS A 108 16.44 -1.87 8.92
C HIS A 108 15.98 -0.99 7.75
N ILE A 109 15.62 0.27 8.00
CA ILE A 109 15.15 1.16 6.92
C ILE A 109 16.25 1.46 5.89
N ASN A 110 17.51 1.57 6.34
CA ASN A 110 18.64 1.74 5.45
C ASN A 110 18.87 0.49 4.59
N GLN A 111 18.88 -0.70 5.18
CA GLN A 111 19.01 -1.96 4.44
C GLN A 111 17.85 -2.17 3.46
N PHE A 112 16.63 -1.86 3.90
CA PHE A 112 15.42 -2.02 3.10
C PHE A 112 15.45 -1.14 1.84
N TYR A 113 15.83 0.14 1.96
CA TYR A 113 16.03 1.01 0.81
C TYR A 113 17.09 0.46 -0.16
N TRP A 114 18.25 0.03 0.34
CA TRP A 114 19.31 -0.51 -0.54
C TRP A 114 18.87 -1.79 -1.25
N LYS A 115 18.10 -2.65 -0.59
CA LYS A 115 17.53 -3.85 -1.22
C LYS A 115 16.64 -3.48 -2.41
N VAL A 116 15.72 -2.53 -2.22
CA VAL A 116 14.83 -2.06 -3.31
C VAL A 116 15.61 -1.34 -4.41
N LYS A 117 16.59 -0.50 -4.05
CA LYS A 117 17.44 0.19 -5.03
C LYS A 117 18.27 -0.79 -5.88
N ASN A 118 18.81 -1.84 -5.28
CA ASN A 118 19.57 -2.85 -6.01
C ASN A 118 18.66 -3.66 -6.96
N ALA A 119 17.41 -3.94 -6.54
CA ALA A 119 16.42 -4.57 -7.41
C ALA A 119 16.05 -3.67 -8.60
N ALA A 120 16.00 -2.35 -8.43
CA ALA A 120 15.77 -1.40 -9.52
C ALA A 120 16.89 -1.40 -10.57
N GLN A 121 18.10 -1.83 -10.19
CA GLN A 121 19.29 -1.85 -11.06
C GLN A 121 19.49 -3.20 -11.77
N SER A 122 18.80 -4.27 -11.37
CA SER A 122 18.93 -5.57 -12.00
C SER A 122 18.17 -5.60 -13.35
N ARG A 123 18.85 -6.05 -14.42
CA ARG A 123 18.30 -6.12 -15.79
C ARG A 123 17.41 -7.35 -16.07
N ASN A 124 17.33 -8.30 -15.14
CA ASN A 124 16.57 -9.54 -15.31
C ASN A 124 15.32 -9.51 -14.43
N GLN A 125 14.32 -8.75 -14.85
CA GLN A 125 13.01 -8.70 -14.19
C GLN A 125 12.08 -9.73 -14.83
N ASP A 126 12.35 -11.00 -14.57
CA ASP A 126 11.43 -12.08 -14.96
C ASP A 126 10.10 -11.91 -14.22
N LEU A 127 8.97 -12.24 -14.84
CA LEU A 127 7.62 -12.00 -14.28
C LEU A 127 7.42 -12.68 -12.91
N ASN A 128 8.03 -13.87 -12.74
CA ASN A 128 8.03 -14.60 -11.47
C ASN A 128 8.85 -13.90 -10.36
N SER A 129 9.85 -13.08 -10.73
CA SER A 129 10.66 -12.32 -9.78
C SER A 129 9.88 -11.18 -9.12
N PHE A 130 8.87 -10.62 -9.79
CA PHE A 130 8.10 -9.49 -9.27
C PHE A 130 7.23 -9.85 -8.06
N GLN A 131 6.55 -11.00 -8.07
CA GLN A 131 5.72 -11.41 -6.93
C GLN A 131 6.57 -11.64 -5.68
N ALA A 132 7.71 -12.30 -5.84
CA ALA A 132 8.68 -12.47 -4.77
C ALA A 132 9.16 -11.10 -4.25
N PHE A 133 9.56 -10.20 -5.15
CA PHE A 133 9.98 -8.84 -4.81
C PHE A 133 8.90 -8.06 -4.03
N PHE A 134 7.65 -8.02 -4.49
CA PHE A 134 6.58 -7.33 -3.77
C PHE A 134 6.29 -7.98 -2.42
N ASN A 135 6.45 -9.30 -2.31
CA ASN A 135 6.38 -9.97 -1.01
C ASN A 135 7.50 -9.51 -0.07
N GLU A 136 8.73 -9.37 -0.57
CA GLU A 136 9.84 -8.84 0.22
C GLU A 136 9.60 -7.39 0.67
N VAL A 137 8.99 -6.54 -0.17
CA VAL A 137 8.61 -5.17 0.21
C VAL A 137 7.54 -5.17 1.31
N LYS A 138 6.53 -6.02 1.20
CA LYS A 138 5.51 -6.19 2.26
C LYS A 138 6.14 -6.67 3.57
N MET A 139 6.97 -7.70 3.51
CA MET A 139 7.67 -8.26 4.68
C MET A 139 8.62 -7.24 5.32
N GLY A 140 9.38 -6.48 4.52
CA GLY A 140 10.27 -5.43 5.00
C GLY A 140 9.52 -4.32 5.73
N SER A 141 8.35 -3.93 5.23
CA SER A 141 7.52 -2.91 5.87
C SER A 141 6.87 -3.43 7.17
N GLN A 142 6.41 -4.68 7.18
CA GLN A 142 5.90 -5.32 8.40
C GLN A 142 6.98 -5.46 9.47
N LEU A 143 8.19 -5.87 9.07
CA LEU A 143 9.35 -5.93 9.97
C LEU A 143 9.69 -4.56 10.54
N PHE A 144 9.65 -3.49 9.73
CA PHE A 144 9.85 -2.13 10.23
C PHE A 144 8.87 -1.79 11.35
N PHE A 145 7.57 -2.04 11.15
CA PHE A 145 6.57 -1.75 12.18
C PHE A 145 6.71 -2.67 13.41
N GLY A 146 7.12 -3.93 13.24
CA GLY A 146 7.44 -4.81 14.36
C GLY A 146 8.62 -4.29 15.18
N ILE A 147 9.66 -3.77 14.53
CA ILE A 147 10.80 -3.11 15.19
C ILE A 147 10.33 -1.85 15.93
N VAL A 148 9.55 -0.99 15.29
CA VAL A 148 8.98 0.22 15.92
C VAL A 148 8.23 -0.16 17.19
N ASP A 149 7.32 -1.13 17.12
CA ASP A 149 6.50 -1.53 18.26
C ASP A 149 7.33 -2.15 19.40
N SER A 150 8.47 -2.76 19.07
CA SER A 150 9.34 -3.45 20.05
C SER A 150 10.45 -2.59 20.65
N THR A 151 10.87 -1.52 19.99
CA THR A 151 12.12 -0.80 20.34
C THR A 151 11.94 0.67 20.69
N ILE A 152 10.84 1.32 20.32
CA ILE A 152 10.64 2.74 20.60
C ILE A 152 9.87 2.95 21.92
N THR A 153 10.34 3.89 22.74
CA THR A 153 9.62 4.34 23.93
C THR A 153 8.27 4.96 23.54
N ARG A 154 7.23 4.70 24.34
CA ARG A 154 5.86 5.22 24.12
C ARG A 154 5.75 6.69 24.53
N SER A 155 6.44 7.54 23.77
CA SER A 155 6.50 8.99 23.93
C SER A 155 5.73 9.72 22.81
N GLU A 156 5.79 11.05 22.79
CA GLU A 156 5.26 11.89 21.70
C GLU A 156 5.70 11.39 20.31
N GLY A 157 6.97 10.96 20.16
CA GLY A 157 7.48 10.48 18.87
C GLY A 157 6.78 9.23 18.38
N TRP A 158 6.49 8.30 19.30
CA TRP A 158 5.70 7.11 18.99
C TRP A 158 4.28 7.48 18.54
N HIS A 159 3.65 8.46 19.19
CA HIS A 159 2.33 8.96 18.79
C HIS A 159 2.34 9.60 17.41
N PHE A 160 3.34 10.43 17.06
CA PHE A 160 3.51 10.96 15.70
C PHE A 160 3.71 9.85 14.66
N GLY A 161 4.46 8.80 14.99
CA GLY A 161 4.62 7.63 14.13
C GLY A 161 3.29 6.91 13.89
N ARG A 162 2.49 6.72 14.95
CA ARG A 162 1.13 6.15 14.86
C ARG A 162 0.20 7.00 14.01
N LEU A 163 0.18 8.31 14.21
CA LEU A 163 -0.61 9.24 13.39
C LEU A 163 -0.28 9.06 11.91
N GLY A 164 1.00 9.07 11.55
CA GLY A 164 1.43 8.85 10.16
C GLY A 164 0.93 7.52 9.61
N ARG A 165 1.26 6.42 10.29
CA ARG A 165 0.88 5.06 9.88
C ARG A 165 -0.63 4.91 9.66
N PHE A 166 -1.44 5.30 10.64
CA PHE A 166 -2.88 5.08 10.59
C PHE A 166 -3.59 6.02 9.62
N LEU A 167 -3.17 7.27 9.47
CA LEU A 167 -3.74 8.17 8.46
C LEU A 167 -3.43 7.71 7.05
N GLU A 168 -2.19 7.26 6.77
CA GLU A 168 -1.85 6.68 5.46
C GLU A 168 -2.66 5.42 5.18
N ARG A 169 -2.79 4.53 6.16
CA ARG A 169 -3.57 3.31 6.02
C ARG A 169 -5.05 3.59 5.76
N ALA A 170 -5.66 4.53 6.49
CA ALA A 170 -7.05 4.92 6.30
C ALA A 170 -7.28 5.44 4.87
N ASP A 171 -6.45 6.37 4.43
CA ASP A 171 -6.48 6.96 3.08
C ASP A 171 -6.33 5.89 1.98
N LYS A 172 -5.40 4.95 2.14
CA LYS A 172 -5.21 3.87 1.17
C LYS A 172 -6.36 2.86 1.18
N THR A 173 -6.96 2.56 2.33
CA THR A 173 -8.19 1.75 2.38
C THR A 173 -9.37 2.44 1.69
N SER A 174 -9.58 3.74 1.88
CA SER A 174 -10.66 4.44 1.15
C SER A 174 -10.44 4.42 -0.36
N ARG A 175 -9.18 4.58 -0.80
CA ARG A 175 -8.81 4.46 -2.22
C ARG A 175 -9.00 3.04 -2.77
N CYS A 176 -8.72 1.99 -1.99
CA CYS A 176 -9.02 0.60 -2.38
C CYS A 176 -10.49 0.39 -2.72
N VAL A 177 -11.38 0.95 -1.89
CA VAL A 177 -12.83 0.85 -2.10
C VAL A 177 -13.23 1.60 -3.38
N ASP A 178 -12.63 2.79 -3.59
CA ASP A 178 -12.88 3.62 -4.76
C ASP A 178 -12.38 2.99 -6.08
N VAL A 179 -11.29 2.20 -6.06
CA VAL A 179 -10.77 1.49 -7.25
C VAL A 179 -11.85 0.66 -7.95
N LYS A 180 -12.79 0.10 -7.20
CA LYS A 180 -13.86 -0.71 -7.77
C LYS A 180 -14.74 0.09 -8.74
N TYR A 181 -14.89 1.40 -8.55
CA TYR A 181 -15.57 2.27 -9.51
C TYR A 181 -14.87 2.31 -10.87
N PHE A 182 -13.54 2.22 -10.87
CA PHE A 182 -12.71 2.24 -12.08
C PHE A 182 -12.47 0.84 -12.68
N LEU A 183 -12.86 -0.23 -11.96
CA LEU A 183 -12.86 -1.59 -12.49
C LEU A 183 -14.15 -1.83 -13.28
N VAL A 184 -14.03 -1.68 -14.60
CA VAL A 184 -15.18 -1.73 -15.51
C VAL A 184 -15.67 -3.17 -15.64
N LEU A 185 -16.97 -3.36 -15.44
CA LEU A 185 -17.69 -4.58 -15.81
C LEU A 185 -18.13 -4.50 -17.28
N PRO A 186 -18.18 -5.61 -18.02
CA PRO A 186 -18.55 -5.60 -19.44
C PRO A 186 -20.00 -5.13 -19.68
N SER A 187 -20.89 -5.31 -18.70
CA SER A 187 -22.26 -4.82 -18.73
C SER A 187 -22.85 -4.68 -17.32
N VAL A 188 -24.01 -4.03 -17.19
CA VAL A 188 -24.71 -3.87 -15.89
C VAL A 188 -25.23 -5.22 -15.36
N GLU A 189 -25.57 -6.14 -16.25
CA GLU A 189 -26.02 -7.50 -15.93
C GLU A 189 -24.89 -8.36 -15.32
N ALA A 190 -23.62 -7.94 -15.49
CA ALA A 190 -22.47 -8.61 -14.88
C ALA A 190 -22.31 -8.30 -13.39
N VAL A 191 -23.14 -7.43 -12.78
CA VAL A 191 -23.15 -7.20 -11.33
C VAL A 191 -23.55 -8.49 -10.61
N GLY A 192 -22.72 -8.91 -9.64
CA GLY A 192 -22.90 -10.20 -8.95
C GLY A 192 -22.41 -11.43 -9.75
N SER A 193 -21.85 -11.24 -10.94
CA SER A 193 -21.21 -12.32 -11.70
C SER A 193 -19.93 -12.82 -11.01
N PRO A 194 -19.39 -14.00 -11.41
CA PRO A 194 -18.09 -14.47 -10.93
C PRO A 194 -16.96 -13.44 -11.12
N LEU A 195 -16.99 -12.68 -12.22
CA LEU A 195 -16.02 -11.61 -12.47
C LEU A 195 -16.14 -10.48 -11.43
N ASP A 196 -17.36 -10.07 -11.10
CA ASP A 196 -17.59 -9.06 -10.07
C ASP A 196 -17.13 -9.54 -8.69
N ILE A 197 -17.42 -10.80 -8.34
CA ILE A 197 -16.95 -11.43 -7.10
C ILE A 197 -15.41 -11.52 -7.05
N LEU A 198 -14.77 -11.85 -8.17
CA LEU A 198 -13.32 -11.89 -8.30
C LEU A 198 -12.70 -10.51 -8.07
N GLN A 199 -13.25 -9.47 -8.69
CA GLN A 199 -12.82 -8.08 -8.49
C GLN A 199 -13.02 -7.62 -7.04
N TRP A 200 -14.16 -7.92 -6.42
CA TRP A 200 -14.40 -7.63 -4.99
C TRP A 200 -13.45 -8.39 -4.07
N SER A 201 -13.10 -9.62 -4.42
CA SER A 201 -12.09 -10.40 -3.71
C SER A 201 -10.71 -9.75 -3.84
N ALA A 202 -10.39 -9.17 -5.01
CA ALA A 202 -9.16 -8.38 -5.20
C ALA A 202 -9.16 -7.12 -4.32
N VAL A 203 -10.27 -6.38 -4.22
CA VAL A 203 -10.40 -5.22 -3.29
C VAL A 203 -10.09 -5.64 -1.85
N LEU A 204 -10.69 -6.73 -1.38
CA LEU A 204 -10.42 -7.28 -0.04
C LEU A 204 -8.96 -7.71 0.12
N LYS A 205 -8.36 -8.38 -0.87
CA LYS A 205 -6.96 -8.79 -0.85
C LYS A 205 -6.03 -7.57 -0.80
N SER A 206 -6.33 -6.50 -1.51
CA SER A 206 -5.60 -5.21 -1.49
C SER A 206 -5.67 -4.48 -0.15
N ALA A 207 -6.65 -4.80 0.70
CA ALA A 207 -6.73 -4.33 2.07
C ALA A 207 -6.27 -5.37 3.11
N SER A 208 -5.64 -6.48 2.71
CA SER A 208 -5.34 -7.64 3.59
C SER A 208 -6.55 -8.13 4.39
N ALA A 209 -7.75 -7.94 3.85
CA ALA A 209 -9.02 -8.10 4.52
C ALA A 209 -9.71 -9.43 4.22
N TYR A 210 -9.35 -10.09 3.11
CA TYR A 210 -10.10 -11.24 2.57
C TYR A 210 -10.44 -12.31 3.61
N ASN A 211 -9.44 -12.83 4.33
CA ASN A 211 -9.67 -13.90 5.31
C ASN A 211 -10.51 -13.43 6.51
N MET A 212 -10.26 -12.22 7.02
CA MET A 212 -11.00 -11.69 8.18
C MET A 212 -12.44 -11.34 7.81
N PHE A 213 -12.65 -10.81 6.61
CA PHE A 213 -13.98 -10.60 6.06
C PHE A 213 -14.75 -11.93 5.95
N ARG A 214 -14.12 -12.99 5.43
CA ARG A 214 -14.75 -14.31 5.28
C ARG A 214 -15.09 -14.99 6.61
N GLN A 215 -14.38 -14.65 7.70
CA GLN A 215 -14.73 -15.12 9.05
C GLN A 215 -15.96 -14.41 9.61
N GLN A 216 -16.18 -13.15 9.25
CA GLN A 216 -17.32 -12.36 9.72
C GLN A 216 -18.56 -12.50 8.83
N TYR A 217 -18.36 -12.68 7.52
CA TYR A 217 -19.41 -12.75 6.52
C TYR A 217 -19.31 -14.03 5.68
N ASN A 218 -20.38 -14.83 5.70
CA ASN A 218 -20.46 -16.09 4.95
C ASN A 218 -20.58 -15.89 3.44
N VAL A 219 -21.18 -14.77 3.01
CA VAL A 219 -21.44 -14.44 1.60
C VAL A 219 -20.77 -13.11 1.24
N ILE A 220 -20.06 -13.11 0.11
CA ILE A 220 -19.45 -11.90 -0.45
C ILE A 220 -20.56 -11.04 -1.05
N ARG A 221 -20.87 -9.93 -0.38
CA ARG A 221 -21.78 -8.89 -0.90
C ARG A 221 -21.04 -7.55 -0.91
N PRO A 222 -21.15 -6.75 -1.99
CA PRO A 222 -20.51 -5.45 -2.09
C PRO A 222 -20.74 -4.55 -0.86
N ALA A 223 -21.98 -4.44 -0.41
CA ALA A 223 -22.36 -3.62 0.75
C ALA A 223 -21.61 -4.04 2.03
N HIS A 224 -21.50 -5.35 2.30
CA HIS A 224 -20.77 -5.86 3.46
C HIS A 224 -19.26 -5.58 3.35
N ILE A 225 -18.69 -5.60 2.14
CA ILE A 225 -17.26 -5.28 1.95
C ILE A 225 -17.01 -3.81 2.27
N VAL A 226 -17.84 -2.93 1.73
CA VAL A 226 -17.73 -1.48 1.99
C VAL A 226 -17.91 -1.21 3.48
N GLU A 227 -18.94 -1.79 4.11
CA GLU A 227 -19.16 -1.68 5.55
C GLU A 227 -17.96 -2.19 6.36
N PHE A 228 -17.41 -3.35 6.00
CA PHE A 228 -16.25 -3.93 6.69
C PHE A 228 -14.99 -3.07 6.55
N LEU A 229 -14.70 -2.56 5.35
CA LEU A 229 -13.50 -1.76 5.10
C LEU A 229 -13.62 -0.33 5.63
N LEU A 230 -14.83 0.23 5.73
CA LEU A 230 -15.02 1.61 6.19
C LEU A 230 -15.36 1.70 7.67
N LEU A 231 -16.25 0.83 8.17
CA LEU A 231 -16.92 1.02 9.47
C LEU A 231 -16.45 0.03 10.55
N ASP A 232 -15.76 -1.05 10.20
CA ASP A 232 -15.33 -2.03 11.21
C ASP A 232 -14.38 -1.38 12.22
N ARG A 233 -14.68 -1.60 13.51
CA ARG A 233 -14.00 -0.98 14.65
C ARG A 233 -12.86 -1.83 15.21
N ARG A 234 -12.63 -3.02 14.66
CA ARG A 234 -11.67 -4.02 15.15
C ARG A 234 -10.63 -4.39 14.09
N PHE A 235 -11.00 -4.34 12.81
CA PHE A 235 -10.11 -4.71 11.73
C PHE A 235 -9.02 -3.64 11.51
N PRO A 236 -7.71 -3.98 11.61
CA PRO A 236 -6.63 -2.98 11.68
C PRO A 236 -6.43 -2.08 10.46
N ARG A 237 -7.07 -2.41 9.33
CA ARG A 237 -7.04 -1.65 8.07
C ARG A 237 -8.36 -0.98 7.75
N ALA A 238 -9.42 -1.24 8.51
CA ALA A 238 -10.66 -0.51 8.34
C ALA A 238 -10.46 0.99 8.65
N VAL A 239 -11.12 1.86 7.89
CA VAL A 239 -10.99 3.32 8.03
C VAL A 239 -11.34 3.75 9.45
N MET A 240 -12.50 3.32 9.97
CA MET A 240 -12.95 3.63 11.33
C MET A 240 -11.94 3.20 12.39
N TYR A 241 -11.37 1.99 12.30
CA TYR A 241 -10.31 1.56 13.21
C TYR A 241 -9.10 2.49 13.15
N CYS A 242 -8.62 2.81 11.95
CA CYS A 242 -7.43 3.64 11.76
C CYS A 242 -7.63 5.06 12.32
N ILE A 243 -8.79 5.67 12.06
CA ILE A 243 -9.13 7.00 12.60
C ILE A 243 -9.16 6.98 14.13
N ARG A 244 -9.77 5.96 14.75
CA ARG A 244 -9.75 5.83 16.22
C ARG A 244 -8.34 5.66 16.78
N GLN A 245 -7.47 4.91 16.10
CA GLN A 245 -6.07 4.78 16.53
C GLN A 245 -5.26 6.07 16.38
N ALA A 246 -5.55 6.86 15.33
CA ALA A 246 -4.98 8.18 15.15
C ALA A 246 -5.46 9.14 16.25
N GLU A 247 -6.75 9.14 16.57
CA GLU A 247 -7.35 9.95 17.65
C GLU A 247 -6.73 9.66 19.01
N LEU A 248 -6.44 8.39 19.32
CA LEU A 248 -5.70 7.99 20.54
C LEU A 248 -4.24 8.46 20.60
N SER A 249 -3.79 9.21 19.60
CA SER A 249 -2.44 9.78 19.50
C SER A 249 -2.44 11.31 19.41
N LEU A 250 -3.61 11.93 19.57
CA LEU A 250 -3.80 13.37 19.80
C LEU A 250 -3.87 13.65 21.31
#